data_AF-A0A3M9LXQ1-F1
#
_entry.id   AF-A0A3M9LXQ1-F1
#
_cell.length_a   1.000
_cell.length_b   1.000
_cell.length_c   1.000
_cell.angle_alpha   90.00
_cell.angle_beta   90.00
_cell.angle_gamma   90.00
#
_symmetry.space_group_name_H-M   'P 1'
#
loop_
_entity.id
_entity.type
_entity.pdbx_description
1 polymer ?
#
loop_
_entity_poly.entity_id
_entity_poly.type
_entity_poly.pdbx_seq_one_letter_code
_entity_poly.pdbx_strand_id
1 'polypeptide(L)'
;MLPSPIGWSRSLIYPCPAGGAPAGPRPERRLPDVLRELRIQGLGVIDDALLELSPGFNVVTGETGAGKTMVVQGLGLLLGGRSDAGLVRGDAERAYVEGIVEVPADHPALERAADAGATVEDELILARTVSGQGRSRAHVGGRTAPVAVLAELGELLVAVHGQADQWRLQRPEQHRIMLDDFGGKPVAAALAAYRALHATWQATRAELAELTDRARDRAQRLDLLTAALEDIERVDPVAGEDLELAAESDRLAHADALREAAGTAHDSLAGNEDSDDAPNVLALVAQARQALAGSVDHDAALAGLDERLRELAVLAADVAGDLASYLADLEVDPARLEQVQVRRADLTALLRKYGESIDDVLVWSKAAALEAAELAGSDDRIEELRTHLAGLEPQLTAAATRLTAGRRKAARKLQQAVTEELAHLAMGSATLTVDVQTDPERRGPHGVDEVEILLAANPGAPPRSVAKAASGGELSRVMLALEVVTASGSVPTFVFDEVDAGVGGAAALDIGARLARLAQGAQVIVVTHLAQVAAYADRQLVVHKSSDGHVTASDVTAVDGEDRLAELARMLGGVSDSTSARQHAQELLDGARHDVD
;
A
#
# COMPACT_ATOMS: atom_id res chain seq x y z
N MET A 1 71.00 -31.86 28.43
CA MET A 1 70.13 -32.75 29.22
C MET A 1 68.90 -33.07 28.38
N LEU A 2 68.92 -34.22 27.69
CA LEU A 2 67.72 -35.00 27.32
C LEU A 2 67.22 -35.72 28.61
N PRO A 3 65.96 -36.20 28.74
CA PRO A 3 65.14 -36.85 27.71
C PRO A 3 63.61 -36.56 27.75
N SER A 4 62.90 -37.31 26.89
CA SER A 4 61.45 -37.35 26.59
C SER A 4 60.73 -38.47 27.43
N PRO A 5 59.62 -39.12 27.01
CA PRO A 5 58.24 -38.93 27.50
C PRO A 5 57.60 -40.21 28.08
N ILE A 6 56.47 -40.13 28.81
CA ILE A 6 55.61 -41.31 29.10
C ILE A 6 54.13 -40.88 29.09
N GLY A 7 53.30 -41.60 28.32
CA GLY A 7 51.85 -41.47 28.29
C GLY A 7 51.17 -42.13 29.49
N TRP A 8 49.88 -42.45 29.36
CA TRP A 8 49.24 -43.72 29.73
C TRP A 8 47.73 -43.57 29.53
N SER A 9 47.16 -44.57 28.86
CA SER A 9 45.74 -44.82 28.65
C SER A 9 45.06 -45.26 29.95
N ARG A 10 43.75 -44.99 30.08
CA ARG A 10 42.85 -45.85 30.86
C ARG A 10 41.40 -45.69 30.43
N SER A 11 40.92 -46.75 29.79
CA SER A 11 39.54 -47.16 29.61
C SER A 11 38.84 -47.33 30.96
N LEU A 12 37.60 -46.84 31.07
CA LEU A 12 36.68 -47.14 32.16
C LEU A 12 35.39 -47.69 31.56
N ILE A 13 35.30 -49.01 31.63
CA ILE A 13 34.11 -49.83 31.44
C ILE A 13 33.26 -49.64 32.70
N TYR A 14 31.99 -49.21 32.56
CA TYR A 14 30.99 -49.31 33.63
C TYR A 14 29.95 -50.38 33.28
N PRO A 15 29.45 -51.15 34.27
CA PRO A 15 28.64 -52.33 34.04
C PRO A 15 27.15 -51.98 33.84
N CYS A 16 26.49 -52.80 33.03
CA CYS A 16 25.05 -52.78 32.78
C CYS A 16 24.28 -53.36 34.00
N PRO A 17 23.23 -52.71 34.52
CA PRO A 17 22.26 -53.38 35.37
C PRO A 17 21.10 -53.92 34.51
N ALA A 18 20.98 -55.25 34.51
CA ALA A 18 19.80 -55.94 34.04
C ALA A 18 18.61 -55.68 34.99
N GLY A 19 17.47 -55.30 34.44
CA GLY A 19 16.21 -55.14 35.20
C GLY A 19 15.20 -54.29 34.46
N GLY A 20 14.48 -54.89 33.49
CA GLY A 20 13.39 -54.23 32.77
C GLY A 20 12.17 -54.04 33.66
N ALA A 21 11.84 -52.78 33.96
CA ALA A 21 10.49 -52.35 34.31
C ALA A 21 9.83 -51.79 33.04
N PRO A 22 8.52 -51.98 32.82
CA PRO A 22 7.82 -51.32 31.72
C PRO A 22 7.93 -49.80 31.95
N ALA A 23 8.60 -49.12 31.02
CA ALA A 23 8.87 -47.69 31.12
C ALA A 23 7.57 -46.90 30.93
N GLY A 24 7.28 -46.00 31.87
CA GLY A 24 6.17 -45.06 31.77
C GLY A 24 6.36 -44.02 30.65
N PRO A 25 5.32 -43.21 30.36
CA PRO A 25 5.37 -42.19 29.32
C PRO A 25 6.52 -41.20 29.54
N ARG A 26 7.12 -40.70 28.45
CA ARG A 26 8.14 -39.64 28.48
C ARG A 26 7.61 -38.43 29.27
N PRO A 27 8.44 -37.72 30.05
CA PRO A 27 7.99 -36.54 30.79
C PRO A 27 7.38 -35.51 29.83
N GLU A 28 6.18 -35.00 30.17
CA GLU A 28 5.47 -33.97 29.40
C GLU A 28 6.34 -32.72 29.26
N ARG A 29 6.97 -32.55 28.10
CA ARG A 29 7.65 -31.32 27.72
C ARG A 29 6.56 -30.31 27.35
N ARG A 30 6.38 -29.25 28.16
CA ARG A 30 5.55 -28.10 27.79
C ARG A 30 6.25 -27.30 26.69
N LEU A 31 6.15 -27.78 25.46
CA LEU A 31 6.28 -26.91 24.30
C LEU A 31 5.08 -25.96 24.32
N PRO A 32 5.29 -24.64 24.32
CA PRO A 32 4.20 -23.71 24.09
C PRO A 32 3.75 -23.83 22.64
N ASP A 33 2.44 -23.72 22.45
CA ASP A 33 1.78 -23.37 21.19
C ASP A 33 1.64 -24.51 20.19
N VAL A 34 0.44 -25.09 20.10
CA VAL A 34 0.21 -26.27 19.27
C VAL A 34 -1.24 -26.34 18.78
N LEU A 35 -1.42 -26.95 17.61
CA LEU A 35 -2.70 -27.50 17.20
C LEU A 35 -2.95 -28.75 18.05
N ARG A 36 -3.97 -28.71 18.91
CA ARG A 36 -4.33 -29.82 19.83
C ARG A 36 -5.21 -30.85 19.15
N GLU A 37 -6.22 -30.36 18.44
CA GLU A 37 -7.19 -31.21 17.78
C GLU A 37 -7.45 -30.70 16.37
N LEU A 38 -7.62 -31.64 15.44
CA LEU A 38 -8.11 -31.39 14.11
C LEU A 38 -9.27 -32.35 13.82
N ARG A 39 -10.47 -31.80 13.67
CA ARG A 39 -11.65 -32.55 13.25
C ARG A 39 -11.97 -32.28 11.80
N ILE A 40 -12.17 -33.32 11.01
CA ILE A 40 -12.52 -33.25 9.60
C ILE A 40 -13.79 -34.07 9.37
N GLN A 41 -14.81 -33.48 8.75
CA GLN A 41 -16.05 -34.17 8.40
C GLN A 41 -16.44 -33.92 6.94
N GLY A 42 -16.94 -34.95 6.26
CA GLY A 42 -17.48 -34.86 4.90
C GLY A 42 -16.49 -34.39 3.83
N LEU A 43 -15.18 -34.66 4.00
CA LEU A 43 -14.11 -34.23 3.09
C LEU A 43 -13.50 -35.42 2.36
N GLY A 44 -13.72 -35.50 1.04
CA GLY A 44 -13.21 -36.57 0.18
C GLY A 44 -13.65 -37.95 0.65
N VAL A 45 -12.72 -38.78 1.12
CA VAL A 45 -13.01 -40.12 1.66
C VAL A 45 -13.34 -40.13 3.16
N ILE A 46 -13.19 -38.99 3.84
CA ILE A 46 -13.42 -38.83 5.28
C ILE A 46 -14.89 -38.50 5.54
N ASP A 47 -15.55 -39.34 6.32
CA ASP A 47 -16.86 -39.10 6.92
C ASP A 47 -16.75 -38.17 8.15
N ASP A 48 -15.99 -38.62 9.14
CA ASP A 48 -15.63 -37.92 10.37
C ASP A 48 -14.23 -38.43 10.73
N ALA A 49 -13.32 -37.56 11.16
CA ALA A 49 -12.00 -37.94 11.62
C ALA A 49 -11.59 -36.94 12.70
N LEU A 50 -11.13 -37.46 13.84
CA LEU A 50 -10.59 -36.66 14.93
C LEU A 50 -9.12 -37.01 15.11
N LEU A 51 -8.25 -36.03 14.87
CA LEU A 51 -6.82 -36.15 15.08
C LEU A 51 -6.46 -35.43 16.38
N GLU A 52 -6.22 -36.20 17.42
CA GLU A 52 -5.63 -35.70 18.66
C GLU A 52 -4.10 -35.63 18.49
N LEU A 53 -3.57 -34.41 18.47
CA LEU A 53 -2.17 -34.11 18.24
C LEU A 53 -1.48 -33.80 19.56
N SER A 54 -0.22 -34.23 19.68
CA SER A 54 0.64 -33.84 20.81
C SER A 54 1.54 -32.67 20.42
N PRO A 55 2.15 -31.99 21.39
CA PRO A 55 3.36 -31.24 21.12
C PRO A 55 4.47 -32.17 20.61
N GLY A 56 5.46 -31.59 19.92
CA GLY A 56 6.59 -32.34 19.36
C GLY A 56 6.26 -32.98 18.02
N PHE A 57 6.77 -34.18 17.78
CA PHE A 57 6.73 -34.81 16.46
C PHE A 57 5.52 -35.75 16.30
N ASN A 58 4.54 -35.34 15.50
CA ASN A 58 3.36 -36.09 15.11
C ASN A 58 3.53 -36.69 13.72
N VAL A 59 3.18 -37.96 13.56
CA VAL A 59 3.19 -38.63 12.27
C VAL A 59 1.82 -39.24 11.98
N VAL A 60 1.31 -39.03 10.76
CA VAL A 60 0.11 -39.68 10.24
C VAL A 60 0.52 -40.78 9.26
N THR A 61 0.29 -42.04 9.63
CA THR A 61 0.51 -43.23 8.81
C THR A 61 -0.81 -43.88 8.41
N GLY A 62 -0.76 -44.96 7.63
CA GLY A 62 -1.96 -45.67 7.20
C GLY A 62 -1.81 -46.32 5.84
N GLU A 63 -2.79 -47.15 5.48
CA GLU A 63 -2.79 -47.94 4.25
C GLU A 63 -3.22 -47.13 3.01
N THR A 64 -4.10 -46.15 3.17
CA THR A 64 -4.61 -45.37 2.03
C THR A 64 -3.81 -44.09 1.81
N GLY A 65 -3.40 -43.84 0.57
CA GLY A 65 -2.87 -42.54 0.17
C GLY A 65 -3.93 -41.44 0.26
N ALA A 66 -5.19 -41.76 -0.05
CA ALA A 66 -6.29 -40.81 -0.07
C ALA A 66 -6.61 -40.21 1.31
N GLY A 67 -6.70 -41.03 2.37
CA GLY A 67 -7.02 -40.51 3.72
C GLY A 67 -5.95 -39.55 4.24
N LYS A 68 -4.68 -39.89 4.01
CA LYS A 68 -3.53 -39.05 4.34
C LYS A 68 -3.54 -37.70 3.62
N THR A 69 -3.77 -37.69 2.31
CA THR A 69 -3.89 -36.45 1.53
C THR A 69 -5.08 -35.60 1.98
N MET A 70 -6.21 -36.21 2.36
CA MET A 70 -7.36 -35.46 2.87
C MET A 70 -7.08 -34.78 4.21
N VAL A 71 -6.21 -35.33 5.07
CA VAL A 71 -5.77 -34.67 6.30
C VAL A 71 -5.00 -33.37 5.99
N VAL A 72 -4.06 -33.43 5.05
CA VAL A 72 -3.29 -32.23 4.62
C VAL A 72 -4.21 -31.20 3.98
N GLN A 73 -5.16 -31.63 3.15
CA GLN A 73 -6.16 -30.74 2.56
C GLN A 73 -7.09 -30.13 3.61
N GLY A 74 -7.45 -30.90 4.65
CA GLY A 74 -8.20 -30.41 5.80
C GLY A 74 -7.45 -29.28 6.51
N LEU A 75 -6.17 -29.48 6.81
CA LEU A 75 -5.30 -28.43 7.37
C LEU A 75 -5.25 -27.20 6.46
N GLY A 76 -5.06 -27.38 5.14
CA GLY A 76 -5.08 -26.28 4.18
C GLY A 76 -6.40 -25.49 4.20
N LEU A 77 -7.55 -26.17 4.30
CA LEU A 77 -8.85 -25.52 4.42
C LEU A 77 -8.99 -24.73 5.73
N LEU A 78 -8.57 -25.32 6.85
CA LEU A 78 -8.57 -24.69 8.18
C LEU A 78 -7.79 -23.37 8.17
N LEU A 79 -6.66 -23.34 7.48
CA LEU A 79 -5.72 -22.21 7.39
C LEU A 79 -6.06 -21.21 6.28
N GLY A 80 -7.32 -21.19 5.81
CA GLY A 80 -7.75 -20.18 4.84
C GLY A 80 -7.44 -20.49 3.38
N GLY A 81 -6.90 -21.68 3.05
CA GLY A 81 -6.60 -22.13 1.69
C GLY A 81 -7.81 -22.17 0.75
N ARG A 82 -7.58 -22.43 -0.54
CA ARG A 82 -8.67 -22.38 -1.54
C ARG A 82 -9.66 -23.53 -1.31
N SER A 83 -10.95 -23.20 -1.23
CA SER A 83 -12.01 -24.21 -1.13
C SER A 83 -12.43 -24.71 -2.51
N ASP A 84 -12.57 -26.03 -2.65
CA ASP A 84 -13.12 -26.70 -3.83
C ASP A 84 -14.33 -27.54 -3.42
N ALA A 85 -15.46 -27.32 -4.09
CA ALA A 85 -16.69 -28.07 -3.87
C ALA A 85 -16.52 -29.56 -4.27
N GLY A 86 -15.61 -29.87 -5.19
CA GLY A 86 -15.29 -31.24 -5.58
C GLY A 86 -14.62 -32.06 -4.47
N LEU A 87 -14.10 -31.40 -3.44
CA LEU A 87 -13.58 -32.06 -2.24
C LEU A 87 -14.67 -32.40 -1.23
N VAL A 88 -15.87 -31.86 -1.37
CA VAL A 88 -17.01 -32.27 -0.53
C VAL A 88 -17.40 -33.68 -0.92
N ARG A 89 -17.50 -34.55 0.07
CA ARG A 89 -17.87 -35.95 -0.15
C ARG A 89 -19.25 -36.03 -0.83
N GLY A 90 -19.39 -36.93 -1.81
CA GLY A 90 -20.54 -36.94 -2.73
C GLY A 90 -21.92 -37.19 -2.09
N ASP A 91 -21.96 -37.86 -0.93
CA ASP A 91 -23.16 -38.09 -0.11
C ASP A 91 -23.32 -37.09 1.04
N ALA A 92 -22.38 -36.16 1.22
CA ALA A 92 -22.43 -35.11 2.24
C ALA A 92 -22.90 -33.78 1.64
N GLU A 93 -23.75 -33.05 2.38
CA GLU A 93 -24.18 -31.70 1.95
C GLU A 93 -23.06 -30.66 2.06
N ARG A 94 -22.10 -30.90 2.96
CA ARG A 94 -21.01 -30.00 3.31
C ARG A 94 -19.81 -30.75 3.88
N ALA A 95 -18.61 -30.20 3.65
CA ALA A 95 -17.41 -30.51 4.39
C ALA A 95 -17.23 -29.53 5.56
N TYR A 96 -16.76 -30.02 6.70
CA TYR A 96 -16.47 -29.24 7.90
C TYR A 96 -15.06 -29.56 8.39
N VAL A 97 -14.27 -28.55 8.69
CA VAL A 97 -12.97 -28.70 9.33
C VAL A 97 -12.91 -27.77 10.52
N GLU A 98 -12.50 -28.29 11.67
CA GLU A 98 -12.32 -27.54 12.91
C GLU A 98 -10.96 -27.86 13.52
N GLY A 99 -10.28 -26.84 14.02
CA GLY A 99 -9.01 -26.96 14.70
C GLY A 99 -9.05 -26.20 16.02
N ILE A 100 -8.55 -26.86 17.06
CA ILE A 100 -8.37 -26.26 18.39
C ILE A 100 -6.90 -25.94 18.55
N VAL A 101 -6.59 -24.66 18.69
CA VAL A 101 -5.22 -24.16 18.82
C VAL A 101 -5.03 -23.54 20.19
N GLU A 102 -3.98 -23.97 20.88
CA GLU A 102 -3.51 -23.34 22.12
C GLU A 102 -2.33 -22.43 21.78
N VAL A 103 -2.35 -21.19 22.27
CA VAL A 103 -1.27 -20.19 22.07
C VAL A 103 -1.09 -19.36 23.36
N PRO A 104 0.05 -18.66 23.58
CA PRO A 104 0.26 -17.89 24.78
C PRO A 104 -0.60 -16.62 24.71
N ALA A 105 -0.86 -16.04 25.87
CA ALA A 105 -1.74 -14.87 25.98
C ALA A 105 -1.28 -13.64 25.17
N ASP A 106 0.01 -13.55 24.83
CA ASP A 106 0.60 -12.47 24.04
C ASP A 106 0.80 -12.80 22.55
N HIS A 107 0.27 -13.93 22.06
CA HIS A 107 0.41 -14.29 20.64
C HIS A 107 -0.33 -13.29 19.73
N PRO A 108 0.27 -12.81 18.63
CA PRO A 108 -0.38 -11.90 17.69
C PRO A 108 -1.65 -12.49 17.04
N ALA A 109 -1.77 -13.82 17.00
CA ALA A 109 -2.99 -14.49 16.52
C ALA A 109 -4.22 -14.17 17.39
N LEU A 110 -4.03 -13.97 18.71
CA LEU A 110 -5.13 -13.62 19.61
C LEU A 110 -5.61 -12.19 19.38
N GLU A 111 -4.69 -11.24 19.22
CA GLU A 111 -4.99 -9.86 18.85
C GLU A 111 -5.76 -9.83 17.52
N ARG A 112 -5.24 -10.54 16.52
CA ARG A 112 -5.87 -10.58 15.21
C ARG A 112 -7.26 -11.23 15.22
N ALA A 113 -7.46 -12.26 16.04
CA ALA A 113 -8.75 -12.89 16.25
C ALA A 113 -9.74 -11.94 16.95
N ALA A 114 -9.28 -11.21 17.98
CA ALA A 114 -10.07 -10.21 18.69
C ALA A 114 -10.51 -9.06 17.78
N ASP A 115 -9.62 -8.58 16.89
CA ASP A 115 -9.95 -7.58 15.87
C ASP A 115 -11.05 -8.05 14.91
N ALA A 116 -11.11 -9.36 14.64
CA ALA A 116 -12.20 -9.97 13.86
C ALA A 116 -13.50 -10.17 14.66
N GLY A 117 -13.51 -9.78 15.95
CA GLY A 117 -14.63 -9.90 16.87
C GLY A 117 -14.72 -11.25 17.59
N ALA A 118 -13.73 -12.13 17.46
CA ALA A 118 -13.69 -13.43 18.12
C ALA A 118 -13.63 -13.29 19.65
N THR A 119 -14.18 -14.27 20.36
CA THR A 119 -14.05 -14.36 21.81
C THR A 119 -13.19 -15.58 22.12
N VAL A 120 -12.02 -15.36 22.72
CA VAL A 120 -11.08 -16.41 23.09
C VAL A 120 -11.01 -16.44 24.61
N GLU A 121 -11.34 -17.58 25.21
CA GLU A 121 -11.19 -17.80 26.66
C GLU A 121 -9.84 -18.48 26.92
N ASP A 122 -9.78 -19.80 26.69
CA ASP A 122 -8.57 -20.60 26.90
C ASP A 122 -7.95 -21.11 25.57
N GLU A 123 -8.79 -21.42 24.58
CA GLU A 123 -8.36 -22.02 23.30
C GLU A 123 -8.94 -21.27 22.09
N LEU A 124 -8.14 -21.13 21.03
CA LEU A 124 -8.54 -20.53 19.77
C LEU A 124 -9.14 -21.60 18.86
N ILE A 125 -10.46 -21.53 18.67
CA ILE A 125 -11.19 -22.41 17.75
C ILE A 125 -11.21 -21.78 16.35
N LEU A 126 -10.67 -22.48 15.36
CA LEU A 126 -10.75 -22.15 13.95
C LEU A 126 -11.66 -23.16 13.27
N ALA A 127 -12.59 -22.73 12.43
CA ALA A 127 -13.41 -23.67 11.68
C ALA A 127 -13.76 -23.16 10.29
N ARG A 128 -13.88 -24.10 9.34
CA ARG A 128 -14.31 -23.83 7.97
C ARG A 128 -15.35 -24.83 7.52
N THR A 129 -16.38 -24.32 6.86
CA THR A 129 -17.44 -25.13 6.27
C THR A 129 -17.52 -24.84 4.78
N VAL A 130 -17.50 -25.87 3.94
CA VAL A 130 -17.64 -25.77 2.48
C VAL A 130 -18.85 -26.59 2.06
N SER A 131 -19.85 -25.94 1.46
CA SER A 131 -21.02 -26.64 0.90
C SER A 131 -20.67 -27.28 -0.44
N GLY A 132 -21.33 -28.40 -0.78
CA GLY A 132 -21.25 -28.98 -2.13
C GLY A 132 -21.72 -28.04 -3.25
N GLN A 133 -22.43 -26.95 -2.91
CA GLN A 133 -22.81 -25.87 -3.83
C GLN A 133 -21.73 -24.76 -3.96
N GLY A 134 -20.54 -24.95 -3.37
CA GLY A 134 -19.40 -24.04 -3.45
C GLY A 134 -19.39 -22.87 -2.46
N ARG A 135 -20.42 -22.73 -1.62
CA ARG A 135 -20.43 -21.70 -0.56
C ARG A 135 -19.49 -22.10 0.59
N SER A 136 -18.48 -21.26 0.86
CA SER A 136 -17.57 -21.43 2.00
C SER A 136 -17.89 -20.43 3.12
N ARG A 137 -17.80 -20.86 4.37
CA ARG A 137 -17.93 -20.03 5.58
C ARG A 137 -16.77 -20.30 6.52
N ALA A 138 -16.21 -19.25 7.10
CA ALA A 138 -15.13 -19.31 8.06
C ALA A 138 -15.61 -18.85 9.45
N HIS A 139 -15.08 -19.45 10.49
CA HIS A 139 -15.36 -19.11 11.88
C HIS A 139 -14.05 -19.04 12.68
N VAL A 140 -13.97 -18.05 13.57
CA VAL A 140 -12.84 -17.79 14.47
C VAL A 140 -13.41 -17.51 15.86
N GLY A 141 -12.99 -18.25 16.88
CA GLY A 141 -13.51 -18.15 18.24
C GLY A 141 -15.04 -18.21 18.31
N GLY A 142 -15.63 -19.17 17.59
CA GLY A 142 -17.09 -19.38 17.56
C GLY A 142 -17.91 -18.36 16.75
N ARG A 143 -17.29 -17.37 16.10
CA ARG A 143 -17.99 -16.34 15.31
C ARG A 143 -17.63 -16.38 13.84
N THR A 144 -18.57 -16.05 12.97
CA THR A 144 -18.33 -15.98 11.52
C THR A 144 -17.36 -14.84 11.19
N ALA A 145 -16.36 -15.13 10.36
CA ALA A 145 -15.36 -14.17 9.90
C ALA A 145 -15.11 -14.30 8.39
N PRO A 146 -14.53 -13.27 7.73
CA PRO A 146 -14.00 -13.41 6.38
C PRO A 146 -12.91 -14.49 6.30
N VAL A 147 -12.83 -15.23 5.17
CA VAL A 147 -11.79 -16.26 4.96
C VAL A 147 -10.38 -15.69 5.03
N ALA A 148 -10.19 -14.42 4.66
CA ALA A 148 -8.91 -13.73 4.79
C ALA A 148 -8.39 -13.72 6.23
N VAL A 149 -9.28 -13.64 7.23
CA VAL A 149 -8.91 -13.72 8.65
C VAL A 149 -8.30 -15.09 8.98
N LEU A 150 -8.88 -16.19 8.47
CA LEU A 150 -8.30 -17.53 8.66
C LEU A 150 -6.94 -17.66 7.97
N ALA A 151 -6.76 -17.04 6.80
CA ALA A 151 -5.47 -17.04 6.11
C ALA A 151 -4.41 -16.28 6.91
N GLU A 152 -4.74 -15.10 7.41
CA GLU A 152 -3.84 -14.28 8.24
C GLU A 152 -3.50 -14.97 9.57
N LEU A 153 -4.46 -15.63 10.22
CA LEU A 153 -4.20 -16.45 11.41
C LEU A 153 -3.37 -17.68 11.08
N GLY A 154 -3.64 -18.33 9.94
CA GLY A 154 -2.87 -19.47 9.47
C GLY A 154 -1.40 -19.13 9.26
N GLU A 155 -1.09 -17.96 8.70
CA GLU A 155 0.29 -17.46 8.52
C GLU A 155 1.04 -17.27 9.85
N LEU A 156 0.32 -17.02 10.95
CA LEU A 156 0.90 -16.86 12.29
C LEU A 156 1.03 -18.20 13.05
N LEU A 157 0.20 -19.19 12.73
CA LEU A 157 0.06 -20.41 13.52
C LEU A 157 0.71 -21.64 12.88
N VAL A 158 0.62 -21.79 11.56
CA VAL A 158 1.03 -23.02 10.89
C VAL A 158 1.77 -22.74 9.58
N ALA A 159 3.00 -23.24 9.47
CA ALA A 159 3.70 -23.32 8.19
C ALA A 159 3.43 -24.69 7.54
N VAL A 160 2.72 -24.67 6.42
CA VAL A 160 2.49 -25.88 5.60
C VAL A 160 3.52 -25.96 4.48
N HIS A 161 4.16 -27.11 4.35
CA HIS A 161 5.18 -27.40 3.35
C HIS A 161 4.73 -28.60 2.51
N GLY A 162 4.18 -28.32 1.32
CA GLY A 162 3.66 -29.32 0.37
C GLY A 162 3.41 -28.73 -1.02
N GLN A 163 2.70 -29.46 -1.89
CA GLN A 163 2.42 -29.02 -3.27
C GLN A 163 1.54 -27.76 -3.37
N ALA A 164 0.70 -27.50 -2.36
CA ALA A 164 -0.33 -26.46 -2.43
C ALA A 164 0.12 -25.05 -1.96
N ASP A 165 1.04 -24.94 -0.98
CA ASP A 165 1.36 -23.63 -0.37
C ASP A 165 2.86 -23.44 -0.09
N GLN A 166 3.58 -22.97 -1.11
CA GLN A 166 5.03 -22.69 -1.07
C GLN A 166 5.32 -21.17 -0.95
N TRP A 167 4.37 -20.39 -0.42
CA TRP A 167 4.36 -18.92 -0.49
C TRP A 167 5.59 -18.27 0.14
N ARG A 168 6.11 -18.84 1.24
CA ARG A 168 7.33 -18.35 1.91
C ARG A 168 8.58 -18.45 1.02
N LEU A 169 8.67 -19.46 0.17
CA LEU A 169 9.80 -19.62 -0.76
C LEU A 169 9.60 -18.93 -2.10
N GLN A 170 8.37 -18.56 -2.45
CA GLN A 170 8.08 -17.85 -3.70
C GLN A 170 8.30 -16.34 -3.60
N ARG A 171 8.27 -15.78 -2.39
CA ARG A 171 8.33 -14.33 -2.13
C ARG A 171 9.73 -13.89 -1.67
N PRO A 172 10.43 -13.03 -2.44
CA PRO A 172 11.74 -12.50 -2.03
C PRO A 172 11.71 -11.77 -0.67
N GLU A 173 10.57 -11.18 -0.30
CA GLU A 173 10.42 -10.50 0.98
C GLU A 173 10.59 -11.47 2.16
N GLN A 174 10.13 -12.72 2.00
CA GLN A 174 10.22 -13.76 3.02
C GLN A 174 11.64 -14.33 3.11
N HIS A 175 12.36 -14.40 1.98
CA HIS A 175 13.79 -14.75 1.98
C HIS A 175 14.61 -13.74 2.80
N ARG A 176 14.31 -12.45 2.64
CA ARG A 176 14.93 -11.38 3.44
C ARG A 176 14.61 -11.52 4.92
N ILE A 177 13.35 -11.78 5.29
CA ILE A 177 12.95 -11.97 6.70
C ILE A 177 13.71 -13.15 7.30
N MET A 178 13.73 -14.29 6.62
CA MET A 178 14.44 -15.49 7.06
C MET A 178 15.95 -15.23 7.26
N LEU A 179 16.57 -14.49 6.34
CA LEU A 179 17.97 -14.10 6.46
C LEU A 179 18.22 -13.11 7.61
N ASP A 180 17.35 -12.12 7.77
CA ASP A 180 17.45 -11.11 8.82
C ASP A 180 17.31 -11.76 10.22
N ASP A 181 16.37 -12.69 10.36
CA ASP A 181 16.12 -13.46 11.59
C ASP A 181 17.32 -14.36 11.93
N PHE A 182 17.82 -15.14 10.96
CA PHE A 182 19.04 -15.94 11.13
C PHE A 182 20.27 -15.08 11.45
N GLY A 183 20.31 -13.87 10.91
CA GLY A 183 21.34 -12.87 11.22
C GLY A 183 21.32 -12.40 12.68
N GLY A 184 20.21 -12.60 13.38
CA GLY A 184 20.03 -12.36 14.81
C GLY A 184 20.27 -10.90 15.24
N LYS A 185 20.68 -10.71 16.50
CA LYS A 185 20.89 -9.38 17.11
C LYS A 185 21.74 -8.42 16.25
N PRO A 186 22.86 -8.84 15.61
CA PRO A 186 23.65 -7.95 14.77
C PRO A 186 22.88 -7.36 13.58
N VAL A 187 22.10 -8.18 12.87
CA VAL A 187 21.32 -7.72 11.71
C VAL A 187 20.10 -6.91 12.19
N ALA A 188 19.41 -7.36 13.24
CA ALA A 188 18.30 -6.64 13.85
C ALA A 188 18.70 -5.22 14.30
N ALA A 189 19.85 -5.06 14.95
CA ALA A 189 20.36 -3.75 15.38
C ALA A 189 20.70 -2.84 14.18
N ALA A 190 21.31 -3.38 13.13
CA ALA A 190 21.61 -2.63 11.90
C ALA A 190 20.32 -2.21 11.17
N LEU A 191 19.32 -3.09 11.11
CA LEU A 191 18.02 -2.82 10.50
C LEU A 191 17.24 -1.76 11.27
N ALA A 192 17.23 -1.81 12.61
CA ALA A 192 16.60 -0.80 13.45
C ALA A 192 17.22 0.58 13.26
N ALA A 193 18.56 0.67 13.25
CA ALA A 193 19.28 1.92 12.99
C ALA A 193 18.98 2.47 11.59
N TYR A 194 18.93 1.61 10.57
CA TYR A 194 18.56 2.00 9.22
C TYR A 194 17.11 2.53 9.16
N ARG A 195 16.15 1.81 9.75
CA ARG A 195 14.72 2.18 9.76
C ARG A 195 14.48 3.54 10.41
N ALA A 196 15.13 3.82 11.54
CA ALA A 196 15.02 5.11 12.21
C ALA A 196 15.50 6.27 11.31
N LEU A 197 16.67 6.11 10.68
CA LEU A 197 17.21 7.12 9.74
C LEU A 197 16.34 7.26 8.48
N HIS A 198 15.84 6.15 7.93
CA HIS A 198 14.97 6.14 6.76
C HIS A 198 13.66 6.89 7.03
N ALA A 199 13.04 6.68 8.19
CA ALA A 199 11.83 7.39 8.60
C ALA A 199 12.07 8.90 8.71
N THR A 200 13.15 9.32 9.35
CA THR A 200 13.51 10.75 9.44
C THR A 200 13.80 11.35 8.05
N TRP A 201 14.53 10.63 7.21
CA TRP A 201 14.82 11.06 5.83
C TRP A 201 13.55 11.20 4.99
N GLN A 202 12.63 10.22 5.07
CA GLN A 202 11.35 10.26 4.34
C GLN A 202 10.49 11.43 4.80
N ALA A 203 10.35 11.65 6.12
CA ALA A 203 9.59 12.75 6.67
C ALA A 203 10.16 14.11 6.24
N THR A 204 11.48 14.29 6.33
CA THR A 204 12.18 15.51 5.90
C THR A 204 11.98 15.75 4.40
N ARG A 205 12.06 14.70 3.57
CA ARG A 205 11.85 14.80 2.12
C ARG A 205 10.41 15.17 1.78
N ALA A 206 9.43 14.62 2.49
CA ALA A 206 8.02 14.94 2.31
C ALA A 206 7.71 16.39 2.67
N GLU A 207 8.20 16.86 3.83
CA GLU A 207 8.05 18.26 4.27
C GLU A 207 8.71 19.23 3.28
N LEU A 208 9.93 18.92 2.81
CA LEU A 208 10.63 19.73 1.81
C LEU A 208 9.85 19.81 0.49
N ALA A 209 9.29 18.70 0.02
CA ALA A 209 8.49 18.67 -1.21
C ALA A 209 7.24 19.56 -1.08
N GLU A 210 6.49 19.41 0.02
CA GLU A 210 5.30 20.21 0.30
C GLU A 210 5.61 21.71 0.36
N LEU A 211 6.66 22.10 1.07
CA LEU A 211 7.07 23.51 1.19
C LEU A 211 7.59 24.06 -0.14
N THR A 212 8.33 23.26 -0.91
CA THR A 212 8.84 23.67 -2.23
C THR A 212 7.71 23.89 -3.22
N ASP A 213 6.68 23.04 -3.21
CA ASP A 213 5.51 23.21 -4.09
C ASP A 213 4.72 24.45 -3.69
N ARG A 214 4.49 24.67 -2.38
CA ARG A 214 3.87 25.92 -1.90
C ARG A 214 4.68 27.16 -2.26
N ALA A 215 6.01 27.10 -2.16
CA ALA A 215 6.89 28.21 -2.53
C ALA A 215 6.81 28.52 -4.03
N ARG A 216 6.75 27.49 -4.87
CA ARG A 216 6.55 27.64 -6.32
C ARG A 216 5.21 28.32 -6.62
N ASP A 217 4.13 27.90 -5.98
CA ASP A 217 2.80 28.51 -6.17
C ASP A 217 2.78 29.97 -5.71
N ARG A 218 3.39 30.28 -4.56
CA ARG A 218 3.54 31.66 -4.06
C ARG A 218 4.33 32.52 -5.06
N ALA A 219 5.45 32.03 -5.56
CA ALA A 219 6.28 32.75 -6.52
C ALA A 219 5.54 33.03 -7.84
N GLN A 220 4.84 32.04 -8.39
CA GLN A 220 4.02 32.24 -9.60
C GLN A 220 2.92 33.27 -9.38
N ARG A 221 2.25 33.24 -8.23
CA ARG A 221 1.23 34.23 -7.87
C ARG A 221 1.84 35.62 -7.76
N LEU A 222 2.99 35.75 -7.10
CA LEU A 222 3.71 37.00 -6.96
C LEU A 222 4.12 37.58 -8.32
N ASP A 223 4.65 36.76 -9.23
CA ASP A 223 5.02 37.18 -10.60
C ASP A 223 3.80 37.73 -11.36
N LEU A 224 2.66 37.04 -11.28
CA LEU A 224 1.41 37.48 -11.92
C LEU A 224 0.90 38.80 -11.35
N LEU A 225 0.91 38.96 -10.03
CA LEU A 225 0.50 40.20 -9.37
C LEU A 225 1.44 41.34 -9.72
N THR A 226 2.75 41.10 -9.70
CA THR A 226 3.77 42.10 -10.03
C THR A 226 3.60 42.59 -11.47
N ALA A 227 3.50 41.68 -12.44
CA ALA A 227 3.30 42.06 -13.85
C ALA A 227 1.98 42.82 -14.07
N ALA A 228 0.92 42.47 -13.34
CA ALA A 228 -0.35 43.18 -13.42
C ALA A 228 -0.28 44.60 -12.81
N LEU A 229 0.41 44.75 -11.67
CA LEU A 229 0.65 46.05 -11.06
C LEU A 229 1.51 46.94 -11.96
N GLU A 230 2.55 46.40 -12.58
CA GLU A 230 3.37 47.12 -13.58
C GLU A 230 2.56 47.53 -14.82
N ASP A 231 1.62 46.70 -15.29
CA ASP A 231 0.75 47.05 -16.43
C ASP A 231 -0.18 48.22 -16.08
N ILE A 232 -0.74 48.22 -14.87
CA ILE A 232 -1.60 49.30 -14.38
C ILE A 232 -0.78 50.58 -14.13
N GLU A 233 0.39 50.48 -13.50
CA GLU A 233 1.28 51.62 -13.24
C GLU A 233 1.75 52.28 -14.53
N ARG A 234 2.05 51.50 -15.57
CA ARG A 234 2.45 52.01 -16.89
C ARG A 234 1.37 52.87 -17.56
N VAL A 235 0.10 52.53 -17.35
CA VAL A 235 -1.04 53.28 -17.92
C VAL A 235 -1.42 54.44 -17.00
N ASP A 236 -1.21 54.34 -15.69
CA ASP A 236 -1.54 55.38 -14.69
C ASP A 236 -2.99 55.90 -14.82
N PRO A 237 -3.99 55.02 -14.65
CA PRO A 237 -5.39 55.41 -14.81
C PRO A 237 -5.91 56.23 -13.63
N VAL A 238 -6.76 57.22 -13.91
CA VAL A 238 -7.41 58.05 -12.89
C VAL A 238 -8.88 57.69 -12.73
N ALA A 239 -9.39 57.72 -11.49
CA ALA A 239 -10.80 57.45 -11.21
C ALA A 239 -11.73 58.37 -12.02
N GLY A 240 -12.74 57.79 -12.67
CA GLY A 240 -13.68 58.50 -13.56
C GLY A 240 -13.14 58.93 -14.93
N GLU A 241 -11.86 58.70 -15.22
CA GLU A 241 -11.21 59.12 -16.47
C GLU A 241 -11.85 58.49 -17.72
N ASP A 242 -12.29 57.24 -17.62
CA ASP A 242 -12.95 56.53 -18.70
C ASP A 242 -14.30 57.16 -19.10
N LEU A 243 -15.06 57.64 -18.11
CA LEU A 243 -16.33 58.32 -18.31
C LEU A 243 -16.12 59.72 -18.92
N GLU A 244 -15.13 60.46 -18.41
CA GLU A 244 -14.78 61.79 -18.91
C GLU A 244 -14.31 61.73 -20.37
N LEU A 245 -13.38 60.82 -20.69
CA LEU A 245 -12.87 60.65 -22.04
C LEU A 245 -13.91 60.08 -23.00
N ALA A 246 -14.85 59.24 -22.54
CA ALA A 246 -15.96 58.78 -23.37
C ALA A 246 -16.86 59.95 -23.78
N ALA A 247 -17.24 60.82 -22.82
CA ALA A 247 -18.04 62.00 -23.10
C ALA A 247 -17.31 63.01 -24.02
N GLU A 248 -16.01 63.21 -23.81
CA GLU A 248 -15.17 64.05 -24.68
C GLU A 248 -15.07 63.48 -26.09
N SER A 249 -14.80 62.17 -26.21
CA SER A 249 -14.72 61.46 -27.49
C SER A 249 -16.02 61.55 -28.29
N ASP A 250 -17.17 61.36 -27.64
CA ASP A 250 -18.48 61.43 -28.30
C ASP A 250 -18.76 62.85 -28.80
N ARG A 251 -18.39 63.88 -28.02
CA ARG A 251 -18.53 65.28 -28.43
C ARG A 251 -17.63 65.61 -29.63
N LEU A 252 -16.34 65.25 -29.56
CA LEU A 252 -15.37 65.51 -30.63
C LEU A 252 -15.69 64.75 -31.92
N ALA A 253 -16.17 63.50 -31.83
CA ALA A 253 -16.55 62.69 -32.99
C ALA A 253 -17.75 63.28 -33.75
N HIS A 254 -18.65 63.97 -33.06
CA HIS A 254 -19.83 64.61 -33.65
C HIS A 254 -19.66 66.12 -33.82
N ALA A 255 -18.47 66.69 -33.59
CA ALA A 255 -18.29 68.13 -33.50
C ALA A 255 -18.63 68.87 -34.82
N ASP A 256 -18.36 68.27 -35.98
CA ASP A 256 -18.78 68.85 -37.27
C ASP A 256 -20.30 68.85 -37.46
N ALA A 257 -20.97 67.73 -37.12
CA ALA A 257 -22.44 67.63 -37.18
C ALA A 257 -23.12 68.54 -36.15
N LEU A 258 -22.53 68.69 -34.96
CA LEU A 258 -22.98 69.60 -33.91
C LEU A 258 -22.81 71.06 -34.36
N ARG A 259 -21.72 71.40 -35.05
CA ARG A 259 -21.51 72.74 -35.62
C ARG A 259 -22.53 73.05 -36.70
N GLU A 260 -22.75 72.11 -37.62
CA GLU A 260 -23.73 72.27 -38.70
C GLU A 260 -25.16 72.44 -38.15
N ALA A 261 -25.55 71.61 -37.17
CA ALA A 261 -26.87 71.67 -36.55
C ALA A 261 -27.07 72.98 -35.76
N ALA A 262 -26.10 73.38 -34.94
CA ALA A 262 -26.18 74.61 -34.15
C ALA A 262 -26.12 75.86 -35.03
N GLY A 263 -25.29 75.86 -36.09
CA GLY A 263 -25.22 76.93 -37.09
C GLY A 263 -26.54 77.10 -37.84
N THR A 264 -27.11 76.01 -38.33
CA THR A 264 -28.41 76.03 -39.02
C THR A 264 -29.53 76.56 -38.10
N ALA A 265 -29.54 76.14 -36.82
CA ALA A 265 -30.51 76.60 -35.84
C ALA A 265 -30.33 78.10 -35.51
N HIS A 266 -29.08 78.55 -35.32
CA HIS A 266 -28.75 79.95 -35.09
C HIS A 266 -29.21 80.83 -36.26
N ASP A 267 -28.81 80.46 -37.49
CA ASP A 267 -29.14 81.21 -38.71
C ASP A 267 -30.64 81.29 -38.95
N SER A 268 -31.39 80.22 -38.61
CA SER A 268 -32.85 80.22 -38.71
C SER A 268 -33.51 81.21 -37.73
N LEU A 269 -32.91 81.41 -36.55
CA LEU A 269 -33.44 82.30 -35.51
C LEU A 269 -33.05 83.75 -35.71
N ALA A 270 -31.76 84.02 -35.94
CA ALA A 270 -31.18 85.37 -35.98
C ALA A 270 -30.76 85.85 -37.37
N GLY A 271 -30.73 84.95 -38.36
CA GLY A 271 -30.24 85.25 -39.71
C GLY A 271 -28.75 84.99 -39.85
N ASN A 272 -28.32 84.84 -41.10
CA ASN A 272 -26.93 84.70 -41.48
C ASN A 272 -26.48 85.99 -42.18
N GLU A 273 -25.36 86.59 -41.77
CA GLU A 273 -24.81 87.82 -42.35
C GLU A 273 -24.43 87.66 -43.84
N ASP A 274 -24.19 86.43 -44.31
CA ASP A 274 -23.78 86.12 -45.68
C ASP A 274 -24.96 85.75 -46.61
N SER A 275 -26.20 85.71 -46.11
CA SER A 275 -27.39 85.27 -46.86
C SER A 275 -28.59 86.19 -46.58
N ASP A 276 -28.80 87.20 -47.43
CA ASP A 276 -29.88 88.19 -47.30
C ASP A 276 -31.29 87.68 -47.67
N ASP A 277 -31.41 86.50 -48.29
CA ASP A 277 -32.67 86.07 -48.93
C ASP A 277 -33.59 85.20 -48.03
N ALA A 278 -33.12 84.76 -46.85
CA ALA A 278 -33.90 83.88 -45.96
C ALA A 278 -34.52 84.65 -44.78
N PRO A 279 -35.84 84.60 -44.57
CA PRO A 279 -36.46 85.26 -43.42
C PRO A 279 -36.13 84.49 -42.12
N ASN A 280 -35.53 85.18 -41.15
CA ASN A 280 -35.27 84.63 -39.81
C ASN A 280 -36.43 84.90 -38.83
N VAL A 281 -36.53 84.09 -37.79
CA VAL A 281 -37.64 84.17 -36.81
C VAL A 281 -37.70 85.54 -36.15
N LEU A 282 -36.56 86.13 -35.74
CA LEU A 282 -36.54 87.45 -35.10
C LEU A 282 -37.07 88.55 -36.01
N ALA A 283 -36.69 88.55 -37.29
CA ALA A 283 -37.16 89.48 -38.30
C ALA A 283 -38.66 89.32 -38.59
N LEU A 284 -39.14 88.08 -38.70
CA LEU A 284 -40.57 87.79 -38.90
C LEU A 284 -41.43 88.19 -37.71
N VAL A 285 -40.94 87.96 -36.48
CA VAL A 285 -41.63 88.41 -35.26
C VAL A 285 -41.63 89.93 -35.19
N ALA A 286 -40.51 90.60 -35.49
CA ALA A 286 -40.45 92.05 -35.56
C ALA A 286 -41.42 92.62 -36.60
N GLN A 287 -41.54 91.99 -37.77
CA GLN A 287 -42.50 92.37 -38.81
C GLN A 287 -43.96 92.19 -38.35
N ALA A 288 -44.27 91.07 -37.70
CA ALA A 288 -45.61 90.81 -37.15
C ALA A 288 -46.00 91.87 -36.09
N ARG A 289 -45.07 92.23 -35.20
CA ARG A 289 -45.27 93.30 -34.22
C ARG A 289 -45.48 94.66 -34.87
N GLN A 290 -44.69 94.99 -35.89
CA GLN A 290 -44.85 96.23 -36.65
C GLN A 290 -46.22 96.32 -37.34
N ALA A 291 -46.76 95.19 -37.82
CA ALA A 291 -48.10 95.14 -38.41
C ALA A 291 -49.22 95.37 -37.38
N LEU A 292 -49.00 94.99 -36.12
CA LEU A 292 -49.94 95.23 -35.02
C LEU A 292 -49.79 96.61 -34.39
N ALA A 293 -48.64 97.26 -34.49
CA ALA A 293 -48.29 98.50 -33.79
C ALA A 293 -49.29 99.66 -33.97
N GLY A 294 -49.96 99.77 -35.13
CA GLY A 294 -50.98 100.79 -35.38
C GLY A 294 -52.36 100.49 -34.74
N SER A 295 -52.58 99.25 -34.29
CA SER A 295 -53.88 98.73 -33.87
C SER A 295 -53.94 98.31 -32.40
N VAL A 296 -52.79 98.15 -31.73
CA VAL A 296 -52.71 97.75 -30.32
C VAL A 296 -53.38 98.72 -29.35
N ASP A 297 -53.36 100.03 -29.65
CA ASP A 297 -54.04 101.06 -28.84
C ASP A 297 -55.57 101.07 -29.03
N HIS A 298 -56.04 100.37 -30.07
CA HIS A 298 -57.45 100.34 -30.47
C HIS A 298 -58.15 99.02 -30.12
N ASP A 299 -57.42 97.94 -29.80
CA ASP A 299 -57.95 96.62 -29.45
C ASP A 299 -57.10 95.89 -28.38
N ALA A 300 -57.70 95.62 -27.22
CA ALA A 300 -57.02 94.96 -26.09
C ALA A 300 -56.63 93.49 -26.36
N ALA A 301 -57.35 92.77 -27.22
CA ALA A 301 -56.98 91.42 -27.62
C ALA A 301 -55.72 91.45 -28.52
N LEU A 302 -55.60 92.46 -29.40
CA LEU A 302 -54.37 92.66 -30.19
C LEU A 302 -53.20 93.12 -29.32
N ALA A 303 -53.42 93.95 -28.30
CA ALA A 303 -52.39 94.32 -27.33
C ALA A 303 -51.85 93.09 -26.56
N GLY A 304 -52.74 92.18 -26.12
CA GLY A 304 -52.34 90.92 -25.50
C GLY A 304 -51.57 89.97 -26.44
N LEU A 305 -51.82 90.04 -27.75
CA LEU A 305 -51.07 89.29 -28.76
C LEU A 305 -49.70 89.92 -29.07
N ASP A 306 -49.57 91.26 -29.11
CA ASP A 306 -48.26 91.92 -29.24
C ASP A 306 -47.34 91.62 -28.06
N GLU A 307 -47.89 91.58 -26.84
CA GLU A 307 -47.10 91.23 -25.65
C GLU A 307 -46.54 89.80 -25.72
N ARG A 308 -47.33 88.84 -26.22
CA ARG A 308 -46.85 87.48 -26.48
C ARG A 308 -45.81 87.41 -27.61
N LEU A 309 -45.94 88.24 -28.64
CA LEU A 309 -44.92 88.35 -29.69
C LEU A 309 -43.63 89.00 -29.16
N ARG A 310 -43.73 89.93 -28.20
CA ARG A 310 -42.59 90.51 -27.50
C ARG A 310 -41.85 89.46 -26.67
N GLU A 311 -42.59 88.64 -25.91
CA GLU A 311 -42.01 87.51 -25.17
C GLU A 311 -41.34 86.51 -26.11
N LEU A 312 -41.96 86.18 -27.25
CA LEU A 312 -41.40 85.27 -28.25
C LEU A 312 -40.10 85.83 -28.87
N ALA A 313 -40.04 87.13 -29.14
CA ALA A 313 -38.84 87.78 -29.66
C ALA A 313 -37.67 87.71 -28.67
N VAL A 314 -37.94 87.95 -27.38
CA VAL A 314 -36.92 87.84 -26.32
C VAL A 314 -36.41 86.41 -26.22
N LEU A 315 -37.31 85.42 -26.14
CA LEU A 315 -36.91 84.02 -26.04
C LEU A 315 -36.12 83.54 -27.26
N ALA A 316 -36.52 83.94 -28.47
CA ALA A 316 -35.79 83.60 -29.69
C ALA A 316 -34.39 84.25 -29.73
N ALA A 317 -34.24 85.47 -29.22
CA ALA A 317 -32.96 86.15 -29.13
C ALA A 317 -32.03 85.50 -28.08
N ASP A 318 -32.58 85.09 -26.94
CA ASP A 318 -31.83 84.37 -25.90
C ASP A 318 -31.31 83.04 -26.43
N VAL A 319 -32.16 82.22 -27.08
CA VAL A 319 -31.74 80.94 -27.66
C VAL A 319 -30.72 81.12 -28.79
N ALA A 320 -30.86 82.17 -29.61
CA ALA A 320 -29.84 82.49 -30.62
C ALA A 320 -28.51 82.89 -29.96
N GLY A 321 -28.54 83.68 -28.90
CA GLY A 321 -27.34 84.04 -28.12
C GLY A 321 -26.64 82.82 -27.49
N ASP A 322 -27.42 81.88 -26.95
CA ASP A 322 -26.92 80.63 -26.39
C ASP A 322 -26.27 79.75 -27.48
N LEU A 323 -26.90 79.64 -28.66
CA LEU A 323 -26.36 78.90 -29.81
C LEU A 323 -25.08 79.56 -30.37
N ALA A 324 -25.02 80.89 -30.43
CA ALA A 324 -23.82 81.62 -30.85
C ALA A 324 -22.66 81.38 -29.88
N SER A 325 -22.93 81.41 -28.57
CA SER A 325 -21.93 81.10 -27.53
C SER A 325 -21.46 79.65 -27.65
N TYR A 326 -22.39 78.71 -27.83
CA TYR A 326 -22.07 77.29 -28.04
C TYR A 326 -21.19 77.06 -29.28
N LEU A 327 -21.47 77.73 -30.40
CA LEU A 327 -20.68 77.62 -31.63
C LEU A 327 -19.27 78.21 -31.47
N ALA A 328 -19.14 79.31 -30.71
CA ALA A 328 -17.84 79.92 -30.41
C ALA A 328 -16.96 79.00 -29.54
N ASP A 329 -17.59 78.24 -28.63
CA ASP A 329 -16.90 77.30 -27.74
C ASP A 329 -16.66 75.92 -28.39
N LEU A 330 -17.26 75.64 -29.56
CA LEU A 330 -17.18 74.33 -30.22
C LEU A 330 -15.88 74.17 -31.02
N GLU A 331 -14.84 73.68 -30.35
CA GLU A 331 -13.57 73.34 -30.96
C GLU A 331 -13.65 72.05 -31.80
N VAL A 332 -13.15 72.08 -33.05
CA VAL A 332 -12.85 70.87 -33.83
C VAL A 332 -11.35 70.70 -33.90
N ASP A 333 -10.85 69.74 -33.13
CA ASP A 333 -9.46 69.33 -33.11
C ASP A 333 -9.34 67.82 -33.39
N PRO A 334 -9.05 67.44 -34.65
CA PRO A 334 -8.83 66.05 -35.02
C PRO A 334 -7.65 65.39 -34.28
N ALA A 335 -6.62 66.16 -33.94
CA ALA A 335 -5.46 65.64 -33.22
C ALA A 335 -5.81 65.33 -31.75
N ARG A 336 -6.67 66.15 -31.14
CA ARG A 336 -7.21 65.87 -29.80
C ARG A 336 -8.07 64.61 -29.79
N LEU A 337 -8.94 64.44 -30.79
CA LEU A 337 -9.75 63.22 -30.90
C LEU A 337 -8.88 61.96 -31.00
N GLU A 338 -7.80 61.97 -31.78
CA GLU A 338 -6.87 60.84 -31.88
C GLU A 338 -6.20 60.54 -30.54
N GLN A 339 -5.74 61.55 -29.80
CA GLN A 339 -5.15 61.38 -28.46
C GLN A 339 -6.14 60.76 -27.47
N VAL A 340 -7.39 61.23 -27.46
CA VAL A 340 -8.46 60.70 -26.62
C VAL A 340 -8.74 59.24 -26.97
N GLN A 341 -8.79 58.89 -28.27
CA GLN A 341 -9.02 57.51 -28.71
C GLN A 341 -7.87 56.57 -28.30
N VAL A 342 -6.61 57.00 -28.42
CA VAL A 342 -5.44 56.24 -27.96
C VAL A 342 -5.51 56.00 -26.46
N ARG A 343 -5.77 57.06 -25.66
CA ARG A 343 -5.89 56.95 -24.21
C ARG A 343 -7.04 56.02 -23.80
N ARG A 344 -8.21 56.13 -24.45
CA ARG A 344 -9.35 55.24 -24.21
C ARG A 344 -9.05 53.78 -24.56
N ALA A 345 -8.26 53.53 -25.60
CA ALA A 345 -7.82 52.19 -25.95
C ALA A 345 -6.91 51.58 -24.86
N ASP A 346 -5.99 52.37 -24.31
CA ASP A 346 -5.14 51.96 -23.19
C ASP A 346 -5.97 51.63 -21.93
N LEU A 347 -6.93 52.49 -21.57
CA LEU A 347 -7.85 52.24 -20.45
C LEU A 347 -8.73 51.01 -20.68
N THR A 348 -9.26 50.83 -21.89
CA THR A 348 -10.07 49.66 -22.26
C THR A 348 -9.28 48.35 -22.14
N ALA A 349 -7.98 48.38 -22.48
CA ALA A 349 -7.11 47.22 -22.33
C ALA A 349 -6.94 46.80 -20.85
N LEU A 350 -6.91 47.76 -19.93
CA LEU A 350 -6.91 47.49 -18.48
C LEU A 350 -8.24 46.92 -18.01
N LEU A 351 -9.36 47.54 -18.39
CA LEU A 351 -10.71 47.08 -18.01
C LEU A 351 -10.91 45.61 -18.39
N ARG A 352 -10.56 45.23 -19.63
CA ARG A 352 -10.67 43.84 -20.09
C ARG A 352 -9.90 42.84 -19.22
N LYS A 353 -8.82 43.27 -18.57
CA LYS A 353 -7.93 42.39 -17.80
C LYS A 353 -8.25 42.39 -16.29
N TYR A 354 -8.69 43.52 -15.74
CA TYR A 354 -8.63 43.75 -14.29
C TYR A 354 -9.93 44.26 -13.64
N GLY A 355 -10.94 44.72 -14.40
CA GLY A 355 -12.17 45.25 -13.78
C GLY A 355 -13.20 45.82 -14.76
N GLU A 356 -14.42 46.03 -14.30
CA GLU A 356 -15.50 46.58 -15.15
C GLU A 356 -15.46 48.10 -15.27
N SER A 357 -14.87 48.79 -14.28
CA SER A 357 -14.61 50.24 -14.26
C SER A 357 -13.18 50.56 -13.81
N ILE A 358 -12.70 51.79 -14.07
CA ILE A 358 -11.37 52.22 -13.62
C ILE A 358 -11.28 52.25 -12.09
N ASP A 359 -12.36 52.62 -11.40
CA ASP A 359 -12.47 52.52 -9.96
C ASP A 359 -12.27 51.08 -9.46
N ASP A 360 -12.85 50.08 -10.14
CA ASP A 360 -12.65 48.66 -9.80
C ASP A 360 -11.20 48.23 -10.01
N VAL A 361 -10.56 48.67 -11.10
CA VAL A 361 -9.14 48.39 -11.38
C VAL A 361 -8.24 48.96 -10.28
N LEU A 362 -8.52 50.17 -9.80
CA LEU A 362 -7.77 50.83 -8.72
C LEU A 362 -8.02 50.19 -7.34
N VAL A 363 -9.22 49.67 -7.09
CA VAL A 363 -9.51 48.88 -5.87
C VAL A 363 -8.77 47.55 -5.93
N TRP A 364 -8.82 46.88 -7.09
CA TRP A 364 -8.12 45.62 -7.33
C TRP A 364 -6.61 45.78 -7.17
N SER A 365 -6.01 46.84 -7.73
CA SER A 365 -4.56 47.07 -7.63
C SER A 365 -4.08 47.25 -6.20
N LYS A 366 -4.85 47.93 -5.35
CA LYS A 366 -4.53 48.06 -3.91
C LYS A 366 -4.57 46.71 -3.19
N ALA A 367 -5.58 45.88 -3.47
CA ALA A 367 -5.67 44.54 -2.90
C ALA A 367 -4.52 43.65 -3.39
N ALA A 368 -4.21 43.69 -4.69
CA ALA A 368 -3.10 42.97 -5.31
C ALA A 368 -1.74 43.36 -4.72
N ALA A 369 -1.51 44.65 -4.45
CA ALA A 369 -0.27 45.13 -3.84
C ALA A 369 -0.09 44.64 -2.39
N LEU A 370 -1.18 44.60 -1.61
CA LEU A 370 -1.15 44.03 -0.26
C LEU A 370 -0.86 42.52 -0.30
N GLU A 371 -1.54 41.78 -1.18
CA GLU A 371 -1.33 40.34 -1.37
C GLU A 371 0.13 40.05 -1.81
N ALA A 372 0.68 40.82 -2.76
CA ALA A 372 2.05 40.67 -3.21
C ALA A 372 3.07 40.89 -2.07
N ALA A 373 2.84 41.88 -1.20
CA ALA A 373 3.69 42.13 -0.04
C ALA A 373 3.65 40.98 0.97
N GLU A 374 2.49 40.36 1.20
CA GLU A 374 2.35 39.19 2.06
C GLU A 374 3.05 37.94 1.49
N LEU A 375 3.04 37.78 0.17
CA LEU A 375 3.65 36.63 -0.52
C LEU A 375 5.18 36.69 -0.58
N ALA A 376 5.80 37.86 -0.38
CA ALA A 376 7.25 38.08 -0.49
C ALA A 376 8.10 37.53 0.68
N GLY A 377 7.66 36.46 1.34
CA GLY A 377 8.34 35.85 2.49
C GLY A 377 9.64 35.11 2.14
N SER A 378 10.49 34.84 3.15
CA SER A 378 11.72 34.06 2.99
C SER A 378 11.47 32.55 3.08
N ASP A 379 12.20 31.78 2.25
CA ASP A 379 12.15 30.32 2.20
C ASP A 379 13.22 29.67 3.09
N ASP A 380 13.58 30.30 4.21
CA ASP A 380 14.68 29.85 5.08
C ASP A 380 14.52 28.40 5.56
N ARG A 381 13.27 27.99 5.85
CA ARG A 381 12.93 26.61 6.22
C ARG A 381 13.25 25.60 5.12
N ILE A 382 13.07 25.96 3.86
CA ILE A 382 13.40 25.09 2.71
C ILE A 382 14.91 24.84 2.67
N GLU A 383 15.72 25.88 2.89
CA GLU A 383 17.19 25.76 2.92
C GLU A 383 17.68 24.96 4.14
N GLU A 384 17.07 25.14 5.31
CA GLU A 384 17.32 24.30 6.48
C GLU A 384 17.05 22.82 6.18
N LEU A 385 15.89 22.51 5.59
CA LEU A 385 15.49 21.15 5.26
C LEU A 385 16.38 20.54 4.18
N ARG A 386 16.80 21.31 3.16
CA ARG A 386 17.79 20.87 2.15
C ARG A 386 19.12 20.50 2.80
N THR A 387 19.62 21.36 3.70
CA THR A 387 20.86 21.12 4.44
C THR A 387 20.74 19.89 5.33
N HIS A 388 19.61 19.74 6.04
CA HIS A 388 19.35 18.58 6.87
C HIS A 388 19.28 17.29 6.05
N LEU A 389 18.58 17.30 4.91
CA LEU A 389 18.48 16.16 4.00
C LEU A 389 19.86 15.74 3.47
N ALA A 390 20.68 16.71 3.04
CA ALA A 390 22.06 16.47 2.60
C ALA A 390 22.93 15.85 3.71
N GLY A 391 22.67 16.19 4.98
CA GLY A 391 23.32 15.57 6.13
C GLY A 391 22.83 14.15 6.46
N LEU A 392 21.56 13.83 6.17
CA LEU A 392 20.96 12.51 6.41
C LEU A 392 21.39 11.47 5.37
N GLU A 393 21.58 11.86 4.11
CA GLU A 393 21.97 10.95 3.02
C GLU A 393 23.24 10.11 3.28
N PRO A 394 24.38 10.69 3.70
CA PRO A 394 25.58 9.91 4.01
C PRO A 394 25.36 8.99 5.22
N GLN A 395 24.57 9.41 6.20
CA GLN A 395 24.24 8.58 7.37
C GLN A 395 23.38 7.38 6.99
N LEU A 396 22.37 7.60 6.15
CA LEU A 396 21.50 6.54 5.62
C LEU A 396 22.31 5.56 4.76
N THR A 397 23.22 6.06 3.92
CA THR A 397 24.12 5.22 3.10
C THR A 397 25.06 4.37 3.98
N ALA A 398 25.62 4.95 5.04
CA ALA A 398 26.46 4.23 5.98
C ALA A 398 25.66 3.17 6.77
N ALA A 399 24.42 3.48 7.17
CA ALA A 399 23.52 2.51 7.80
C ALA A 399 23.15 1.37 6.85
N ALA A 400 22.85 1.68 5.59
CA ALA A 400 22.56 0.71 4.54
C ALA A 400 23.75 -0.24 4.33
N THR A 401 24.97 0.30 4.20
CA THR A 401 26.19 -0.50 4.03
C THR A 401 26.44 -1.44 5.21
N ARG A 402 26.18 -0.98 6.45
CA ARG A 402 26.29 -1.84 7.65
C ARG A 402 25.26 -2.97 7.63
N LEU A 403 24.02 -2.68 7.23
CA LEU A 403 22.97 -3.69 7.08
C LEU A 403 23.34 -4.73 6.00
N THR A 404 23.75 -4.28 4.81
CA THR A 404 24.23 -5.16 3.72
C THR A 404 25.39 -6.04 4.16
N ALA A 405 26.36 -5.50 4.90
CA ALA A 405 27.48 -6.27 5.42
C ALA A 405 27.03 -7.34 6.43
N GLY A 406 26.08 -7.01 7.30
CA GLY A 406 25.44 -7.93 8.22
C GLY A 406 24.74 -9.07 7.48
N ARG A 407 23.90 -8.73 6.49
CA ARG A 407 23.19 -9.69 5.63
C ARG A 407 24.13 -10.60 4.86
N ARG A 408 25.17 -10.08 4.21
CA ARG A 408 26.16 -10.91 3.49
C ARG A 408 26.90 -11.87 4.42
N LYS A 409 27.16 -11.47 5.66
CA LYS A 409 27.78 -12.35 6.66
C LYS A 409 26.80 -13.45 7.11
N ALA A 410 25.53 -13.11 7.34
CA ALA A 410 24.48 -14.07 7.66
C ALA A 410 24.26 -15.04 6.47
N ALA A 411 24.23 -14.53 5.25
CA ALA A 411 24.02 -15.29 4.02
C ALA A 411 25.10 -16.36 3.84
N ARG A 412 26.38 -15.99 4.07
CA ARG A 412 27.49 -16.94 4.01
C ARG A 412 27.42 -18.05 5.06
N LYS A 413 26.87 -17.77 6.24
CA LYS A 413 26.68 -18.78 7.28
C LYS A 413 25.47 -19.67 6.99
N LEU A 414 24.36 -19.06 6.55
CA LEU A 414 23.13 -19.75 6.22
C LEU A 414 23.36 -20.72 5.06
N GLN A 415 24.00 -20.26 3.97
CA GLN A 415 24.31 -21.13 2.83
C GLN A 415 25.14 -22.36 3.24
N GLN A 416 26.12 -22.19 4.14
CA GLN A 416 27.00 -23.27 4.57
C GLN A 416 26.23 -24.28 5.42
N ALA A 417 25.55 -23.79 6.47
CA ALA A 417 24.79 -24.64 7.37
C ALA A 417 23.67 -25.40 6.64
N VAL A 418 22.95 -24.74 5.74
CA VAL A 418 21.87 -25.39 4.98
C VAL A 418 22.43 -26.39 3.96
N THR A 419 23.54 -26.08 3.28
CA THR A 419 24.17 -27.03 2.34
C THR A 419 24.69 -28.27 3.08
N GLU A 420 25.23 -28.11 4.29
CA GLU A 420 25.61 -29.24 5.15
C GLU A 420 24.39 -30.09 5.53
N GLU A 421 23.26 -29.47 5.87
CA GLU A 421 22.02 -30.20 6.18
C GLU A 421 21.40 -30.89 4.95
N LEU A 422 21.46 -30.29 3.76
CA LEU A 422 20.97 -30.90 2.52
C LEU A 422 21.69 -32.22 2.19
N ALA A 423 22.94 -32.38 2.60
CA ALA A 423 23.68 -33.64 2.42
C ALA A 423 23.05 -34.82 3.16
N HIS A 424 22.40 -34.57 4.29
CA HIS A 424 21.67 -35.56 5.08
C HIS A 424 20.26 -35.85 4.53
N LEU A 425 19.69 -34.95 3.72
CA LEU A 425 18.32 -35.05 3.22
C LEU A 425 18.23 -35.64 1.79
N ALA A 426 19.08 -36.62 1.48
CA ALA A 426 19.21 -37.21 0.14
C ALA A 426 19.52 -36.19 -0.97
N MET A 427 20.10 -35.03 -0.63
CA MET A 427 20.39 -33.93 -1.57
C MET A 427 21.87 -33.51 -1.50
N GLY A 428 22.79 -34.45 -1.26
CA GLY A 428 24.23 -34.15 -1.11
C GLY A 428 24.95 -33.63 -2.34
N SER A 429 24.29 -33.65 -3.50
CA SER A 429 24.78 -33.01 -4.72
C SER A 429 24.24 -31.58 -4.92
N ALA A 430 23.30 -31.15 -4.07
CA ALA A 430 22.69 -29.84 -4.14
C ALA A 430 23.52 -28.81 -3.36
N THR A 431 23.52 -27.57 -3.82
CA THR A 431 24.15 -26.44 -3.13
C THR A 431 23.17 -25.30 -3.05
N LEU A 432 23.02 -24.74 -1.86
CA LEU A 432 22.20 -23.56 -1.62
C LEU A 432 23.08 -22.32 -1.60
N THR A 433 22.66 -21.27 -2.30
CA THR A 433 23.33 -19.98 -2.36
C THR A 433 22.33 -18.91 -1.96
N VAL A 434 22.70 -18.03 -1.02
CA VAL A 434 21.89 -16.87 -0.65
C VAL A 434 22.49 -15.64 -1.33
N ASP A 435 21.83 -15.16 -2.37
CA ASP A 435 22.26 -13.99 -3.11
C ASP A 435 21.72 -12.71 -2.45
N VAL A 436 22.60 -11.72 -2.28
CA VAL A 436 22.28 -10.42 -1.65
C VAL A 436 22.70 -9.32 -2.62
N GLN A 437 21.75 -8.94 -3.47
CA GLN A 437 21.93 -7.91 -4.48
C GLN A 437 21.64 -6.54 -3.89
N THR A 438 22.52 -5.58 -4.13
CA THR A 438 22.41 -4.23 -3.57
C THR A 438 22.04 -3.25 -4.67
N ASP A 439 20.93 -2.54 -4.48
CA ASP A 439 20.46 -1.44 -5.31
C ASP A 439 20.38 -0.15 -4.48
N PRO A 440 21.37 0.75 -4.62
CA PRO A 440 21.40 2.03 -3.90
C PRO A 440 20.22 2.96 -4.15
N GLU A 441 19.45 2.76 -5.23
CA GLU A 441 18.30 3.59 -5.62
C GLU A 441 17.00 3.13 -4.95
N ARG A 442 16.85 1.83 -4.66
CA ARG A 442 15.63 1.23 -4.07
C ARG A 442 15.25 1.83 -2.71
N ARG A 443 16.23 2.27 -1.91
CA ARG A 443 16.13 2.86 -0.54
C ARG A 443 14.77 2.68 0.14
N GLY A 444 14.38 1.43 0.37
CA GLY A 444 13.10 1.08 0.99
C GLY A 444 13.21 1.02 2.51
N PRO A 445 12.10 0.85 3.25
CA PRO A 445 12.09 0.75 4.71
C PRO A 445 12.85 -0.49 5.27
N HIS A 446 13.38 -1.34 4.40
CA HIS A 446 14.10 -2.57 4.74
C HIS A 446 15.54 -2.58 4.22
N GLY A 447 16.03 -1.45 3.72
CA GLY A 447 17.38 -1.32 3.17
C GLY A 447 17.40 -1.17 1.67
N VAL A 448 18.58 -1.42 1.12
CA VAL A 448 18.93 -1.34 -0.30
C VAL A 448 19.18 -2.73 -0.90
N ASP A 449 18.96 -3.79 -0.12
CA ASP A 449 19.25 -5.16 -0.54
C ASP A 449 17.99 -5.89 -0.95
N GLU A 450 18.10 -6.63 -2.05
CA GLU A 450 17.22 -7.69 -2.46
C GLU A 450 17.89 -9.02 -2.13
N VAL A 451 17.15 -9.91 -1.47
CA VAL A 451 17.66 -11.19 -0.99
C VAL A 451 16.92 -12.29 -1.72
N GLU A 452 17.66 -13.20 -2.35
CA GLU A 452 17.09 -14.37 -3.00
C GLU A 452 17.83 -15.64 -2.57
N ILE A 453 17.08 -16.67 -2.19
CA ILE A 453 17.62 -18.00 -1.92
C ILE A 453 17.56 -18.80 -3.22
N LEU A 454 18.75 -19.24 -3.66
CA LEU A 454 18.95 -20.00 -4.88
C LEU A 454 19.39 -21.43 -4.56
N LEU A 455 18.95 -22.38 -5.37
CA LEU A 455 19.32 -23.79 -5.29
C LEU A 455 19.93 -24.25 -6.62
N ALA A 456 21.10 -24.87 -6.54
CA ALA A 456 21.65 -25.69 -7.61
C ALA A 456 21.44 -27.16 -7.23
N ALA A 457 20.44 -27.84 -7.81
CA ALA A 457 20.05 -29.20 -7.41
C ALA A 457 21.13 -30.27 -7.73
N ASN A 458 21.96 -30.01 -8.73
CA ASN A 458 23.00 -30.93 -9.19
C ASN A 458 24.33 -30.20 -9.41
N PRO A 459 25.47 -30.91 -9.34
CA PRO A 459 26.78 -30.30 -9.53
C PRO A 459 26.90 -29.75 -10.95
N GLY A 460 27.28 -28.47 -11.07
CA GLY A 460 27.41 -27.79 -12.36
C GLY A 460 26.11 -27.23 -12.95
N ALA A 461 24.95 -27.44 -12.31
CA ALA A 461 23.72 -26.75 -12.70
C ALA A 461 23.76 -25.27 -12.27
N PRO A 462 23.26 -24.33 -13.10
CA PRO A 462 23.17 -22.94 -12.68
C PRO A 462 22.18 -22.79 -11.51
N PRO A 463 22.53 -22.03 -10.46
CA PRO A 463 21.63 -21.78 -9.34
C PRO A 463 20.38 -21.05 -9.83
N ARG A 464 19.21 -21.51 -9.38
CA ARG A 464 17.91 -20.90 -9.68
C ARG A 464 17.15 -20.66 -8.39
N SER A 465 16.22 -19.71 -8.41
CA SER A 465 15.28 -19.49 -7.29
C SER A 465 14.72 -20.82 -6.78
N VAL A 466 14.79 -21.05 -5.46
CA VAL A 466 14.42 -22.35 -4.84
C VAL A 466 13.02 -22.79 -5.27
N ALA A 467 12.08 -21.84 -5.39
CA ALA A 467 10.71 -22.09 -5.86
C ALA A 467 10.60 -22.67 -7.30
N LYS A 468 11.62 -22.46 -8.14
CA LYS A 468 11.65 -22.93 -9.54
C LYS A 468 12.61 -24.10 -9.77
N ALA A 469 13.43 -24.41 -8.77
CA ALA A 469 14.58 -25.30 -8.92
C ALA A 469 14.31 -26.75 -8.50
N ALA A 470 13.29 -27.00 -7.68
CA ALA A 470 13.04 -28.27 -7.01
C ALA A 470 11.65 -28.84 -7.31
N SER A 471 11.53 -30.17 -7.30
CA SER A 471 10.24 -30.87 -7.24
C SER A 471 9.58 -30.71 -5.86
N GLY A 472 8.29 -31.05 -5.72
CA GLY A 472 7.54 -30.90 -4.46
C GLY A 472 8.26 -31.49 -3.23
N GLY A 473 8.68 -32.75 -3.31
CA GLY A 473 9.40 -33.43 -2.22
C GLY A 473 10.80 -32.89 -1.96
N GLU A 474 11.55 -32.49 -3.01
CA GLU A 474 12.86 -31.83 -2.83
C GLU A 474 12.71 -30.48 -2.16
N LEU A 475 11.65 -29.73 -2.48
CA LEU A 475 11.37 -28.45 -1.85
C LEU A 475 11.02 -28.60 -0.37
N SER A 476 10.19 -29.59 -0.01
CA SER A 476 9.88 -29.90 1.39
C SER A 476 11.15 -30.23 2.18
N ARG A 477 12.12 -30.92 1.57
CA ARG A 477 13.42 -31.20 2.20
C ARG A 477 14.31 -29.96 2.30
N VAL A 478 14.34 -29.09 1.29
CA VAL A 478 15.04 -27.80 1.38
C VAL A 478 14.45 -26.92 2.48
N MET A 479 13.13 -26.90 2.63
CA MET A 479 12.47 -26.21 3.74
C MET A 479 12.82 -26.80 5.09
N LEU A 480 12.81 -28.13 5.22
CA LEU A 480 13.25 -28.78 6.46
C LEU A 480 14.68 -28.37 6.82
N ALA A 481 15.61 -28.36 5.86
CA ALA A 481 16.98 -27.90 6.09
C ALA A 481 17.03 -26.43 6.53
N LEU A 482 16.25 -25.56 5.89
CA LEU A 482 16.16 -24.15 6.26
C LEU A 482 15.63 -23.99 7.68
N GLU A 483 14.49 -24.60 8.02
CA GLU A 483 13.85 -24.45 9.33
C GLU A 483 14.69 -25.07 10.46
N VAL A 484 15.38 -26.18 10.21
CA VAL A 484 16.33 -26.78 11.18
C VAL A 484 17.52 -25.86 11.46
N VAL A 485 18.00 -25.13 10.44
CA VAL A 485 19.15 -24.23 10.57
C VAL A 485 18.76 -22.88 11.15
N THR A 486 17.63 -22.33 10.71
CA THR A 486 17.15 -21.03 11.18
C THR A 486 16.70 -21.15 12.64
N ALA A 487 16.07 -22.27 13.02
CA ALA A 487 15.55 -22.53 14.37
C ALA A 487 14.80 -21.32 14.96
N SER A 488 14.24 -20.50 14.08
CA SER A 488 13.57 -19.25 14.39
C SER A 488 12.08 -19.58 14.47
N GLY A 489 11.54 -19.64 15.67
CA GLY A 489 10.12 -19.88 15.98
C GLY A 489 9.20 -18.81 15.41
N SER A 490 9.14 -18.69 14.09
CA SER A 490 8.28 -17.77 13.36
C SER A 490 6.83 -18.25 13.33
N VAL A 491 6.62 -19.57 13.47
CA VAL A 491 5.32 -20.21 13.67
C VAL A 491 5.46 -21.37 14.67
N PRO A 492 4.40 -21.69 15.42
CA PRO A 492 4.42 -22.76 16.42
C PRO A 492 4.29 -24.18 15.84
N THR A 493 3.62 -24.34 14.69
CA THR A 493 3.40 -25.65 14.06
C THR A 493 3.91 -25.70 12.62
N PHE A 494 4.60 -26.78 12.27
CA PHE A 494 5.07 -27.10 10.92
C PHE A 494 4.37 -28.35 10.39
N VAL A 495 3.87 -28.30 9.17
CA VAL A 495 3.24 -29.44 8.49
C VAL A 495 4.07 -29.78 7.26
N PHE A 496 4.59 -31.01 7.17
CA PHE A 496 5.33 -31.48 6.01
C PHE A 496 4.56 -32.59 5.28
N ASP A 497 4.28 -32.33 4.01
CA ASP A 497 3.73 -33.29 3.06
C ASP A 497 4.81 -33.71 2.06
N GLU A 498 4.80 -34.98 1.67
CA GLU A 498 5.72 -35.58 0.70
C GLU A 498 7.23 -35.38 0.99
N VAL A 499 7.63 -35.09 2.24
CA VAL A 499 9.05 -34.89 2.61
C VAL A 499 9.89 -36.15 2.36
N ASP A 500 9.25 -37.32 2.47
CA ASP A 500 9.81 -38.64 2.24
C ASP A 500 9.65 -39.13 0.78
N ALA A 501 9.08 -38.32 -0.11
CA ALA A 501 8.84 -38.71 -1.50
C ALA A 501 10.16 -38.93 -2.26
N GLY A 502 10.27 -40.12 -2.87
CA GLY A 502 11.45 -40.52 -3.64
C GLY A 502 12.68 -40.83 -2.79
N VAL A 503 12.53 -40.99 -1.46
CA VAL A 503 13.62 -41.28 -0.53
C VAL A 503 13.41 -42.64 0.13
N GLY A 504 14.50 -43.36 0.42
CA GLY A 504 14.45 -44.64 1.14
C GLY A 504 15.77 -44.99 1.82
N GLY A 505 15.77 -46.03 2.65
CA GLY A 505 16.95 -46.52 3.34
C GLY A 505 17.52 -45.52 4.35
N ALA A 506 18.84 -45.35 4.36
CA ALA A 506 19.55 -44.50 5.34
C ALA A 506 19.09 -43.03 5.30
N ALA A 507 18.79 -42.49 4.13
CA ALA A 507 18.32 -41.11 4.02
C ALA A 507 16.94 -40.88 4.67
N ALA A 508 16.09 -41.91 4.77
CA ALA A 508 14.82 -41.81 5.47
C ALA A 508 15.02 -41.72 7.00
N LEU A 509 16.08 -42.34 7.53
CA LEU A 509 16.45 -42.22 8.95
C LEU A 509 16.95 -40.79 9.24
N ASP A 510 17.80 -40.25 8.37
CA ASP A 510 18.30 -38.87 8.50
C ASP A 510 17.15 -37.85 8.46
N ILE A 511 16.17 -38.04 7.56
CA ILE A 511 14.96 -37.20 7.51
C ILE A 511 14.20 -37.29 8.85
N GLY A 512 13.96 -38.50 9.37
CA GLY A 512 13.30 -38.71 10.66
C GLY A 512 14.01 -37.99 11.81
N ALA A 513 15.34 -38.10 11.87
CA ALA A 513 16.15 -37.43 12.88
C ALA A 513 16.09 -35.90 12.78
N ARG A 514 16.03 -35.34 11.57
CA ARG A 514 15.90 -33.88 11.37
C ARG A 514 14.52 -33.35 11.73
N LEU A 515 13.47 -34.10 11.42
CA LEU A 515 12.10 -33.77 11.86
C LEU A 515 11.98 -33.82 13.38
N ALA A 516 12.57 -34.83 14.02
CA ALA A 516 12.64 -34.91 15.48
C ALA A 516 13.44 -33.75 16.10
N ARG A 517 14.55 -33.34 15.47
CA ARG A 517 15.33 -32.18 15.91
C ARG A 517 14.52 -30.88 15.81
N LEU A 518 13.79 -30.67 14.71
CA LEU A 518 12.89 -29.52 14.57
C LEU A 518 11.78 -29.55 15.63
N ALA A 519 11.24 -30.74 15.92
CA ALA A 519 10.21 -30.95 16.93
C ALA A 519 10.65 -30.66 18.37
N GLN A 520 11.95 -30.43 18.62
CA GLN A 520 12.43 -29.98 19.93
C GLN A 520 12.03 -28.53 20.25
N GLY A 521 11.74 -27.71 19.23
CA GLY A 521 11.39 -26.30 19.37
C GLY A 521 10.02 -25.90 18.83
N ALA A 522 9.32 -26.81 18.14
CA ALA A 522 8.02 -26.55 17.51
C ALA A 522 7.20 -27.85 17.41
N GLN A 523 5.91 -27.74 17.12
CA GLN A 523 5.13 -28.91 16.71
C GLN A 523 5.42 -29.25 15.25
N VAL A 524 5.66 -30.52 14.96
CA VAL A 524 5.87 -31.01 13.59
C VAL A 524 4.82 -32.06 13.28
N ILE A 525 4.12 -31.93 12.16
CA ILE A 525 3.11 -32.87 11.67
C ILE A 525 3.58 -33.38 10.31
N VAL A 526 3.83 -34.67 10.18
CA VAL A 526 4.30 -35.27 8.93
C VAL A 526 3.35 -36.37 8.49
N VAL A 527 3.04 -36.36 7.21
CA VAL A 527 2.34 -37.47 6.55
C VAL A 527 3.38 -38.34 5.86
N THR A 528 3.51 -39.60 6.28
CA THR A 528 4.56 -40.50 5.77
C THR A 528 4.03 -41.90 5.48
N HIS A 529 4.79 -42.62 4.66
CA HIS A 529 4.65 -44.05 4.44
C HIS A 529 5.90 -44.84 4.86
N LEU A 530 6.95 -44.17 5.33
CA LEU A 530 8.21 -44.79 5.71
C LEU A 530 8.25 -45.05 7.22
N ALA A 531 8.43 -46.32 7.60
CA ALA A 531 8.57 -46.72 9.00
C ALA A 531 9.79 -46.05 9.66
N GLN A 532 10.84 -45.80 8.87
CA GLN A 532 12.07 -45.13 9.29
C GLN A 532 11.81 -43.71 9.81
N VAL A 533 10.86 -42.98 9.21
CA VAL A 533 10.47 -41.64 9.66
C VAL A 533 9.51 -41.74 10.85
N ALA A 534 8.51 -42.62 10.76
CA ALA A 534 7.52 -42.82 11.82
C ALA A 534 8.12 -43.29 13.16
N ALA A 535 9.25 -43.99 13.14
CA ALA A 535 9.96 -44.42 14.34
C ALA A 535 10.44 -43.24 15.23
N TYR A 536 10.70 -42.07 14.64
CA TYR A 536 11.14 -40.88 15.37
C TYR A 536 10.00 -40.07 16.00
N ALA A 537 8.74 -40.36 15.64
CA ALA A 537 7.59 -39.63 16.13
C ALA A 537 7.43 -39.73 17.66
N ASP A 538 7.01 -38.64 18.29
CA ASP A 538 6.50 -38.67 19.66
C ASP A 538 5.09 -39.27 19.69
N ARG A 539 4.25 -38.94 18.70
CA ARG A 539 2.89 -39.47 18.53
C ARG A 539 2.66 -39.98 17.11
N GLN A 540 2.11 -41.19 17.00
CA GLN A 540 1.77 -41.80 15.72
C GLN A 540 0.26 -42.01 15.63
N LEU A 541 -0.34 -41.44 14.59
CA LEU A 541 -1.75 -41.57 14.24
C LEU A 541 -1.86 -42.48 13.02
N VAL A 542 -2.67 -43.53 13.11
CA VAL A 542 -2.88 -44.49 12.02
C VAL A 542 -4.27 -44.28 11.44
N VAL A 543 -4.33 -44.05 10.12
CA VAL A 543 -5.57 -44.00 9.34
C VAL A 543 -5.86 -45.38 8.78
N HIS A 544 -6.85 -46.04 9.35
CA HIS A 544 -7.39 -47.31 8.90
C HIS A 544 -8.37 -47.10 7.75
N LYS A 545 -8.55 -48.13 6.93
CA LYS A 545 -9.59 -48.15 5.90
C LYS A 545 -10.77 -48.95 6.42
N SER A 546 -11.95 -48.34 6.51
CA SER A 546 -13.17 -49.10 6.77
C SER A 546 -13.47 -50.06 5.61
N SER A 547 -14.20 -51.13 5.90
CA SER A 547 -14.65 -52.13 4.93
C SER A 547 -15.49 -51.56 3.77
N ASP A 548 -16.12 -50.39 3.96
CA ASP A 548 -16.88 -49.69 2.93
C ASP A 548 -16.01 -48.71 2.10
N GLY A 549 -14.73 -48.58 2.42
CA GLY A 549 -13.78 -47.70 1.73
C GLY A 549 -13.76 -46.25 2.22
N HIS A 550 -14.56 -45.92 3.22
CA HIS A 550 -14.59 -44.60 3.86
C HIS A 550 -13.67 -44.54 5.09
N VAL A 551 -13.44 -43.33 5.62
CA VAL A 551 -12.70 -43.10 6.88
C VAL A 551 -13.66 -42.42 7.86
N THR A 552 -13.93 -43.07 8.98
CA THR A 552 -14.77 -42.60 10.08
C THR A 552 -13.95 -42.25 11.31
N ALA A 553 -14.57 -41.68 12.34
CA ALA A 553 -13.83 -41.21 13.52
C ALA A 553 -13.13 -42.36 14.24
N SER A 554 -13.70 -43.58 14.19
CA SER A 554 -13.08 -44.80 14.71
C SER A 554 -11.89 -45.31 13.88
N ASP A 555 -11.70 -44.79 12.67
CA ASP A 555 -10.63 -45.24 11.76
C ASP A 555 -9.34 -44.44 11.93
N VAL A 556 -9.32 -43.36 12.71
CA VAL A 556 -8.10 -42.63 13.07
C VAL A 556 -7.77 -42.92 14.53
N THR A 557 -6.66 -43.60 14.78
CA THR A 557 -6.28 -44.03 16.13
C THR A 557 -4.84 -43.65 16.44
N ALA A 558 -4.61 -43.12 17.65
CA ALA A 558 -3.26 -43.00 18.18
C ALA A 558 -2.75 -44.38 18.59
N VAL A 559 -1.55 -44.74 18.16
CA VAL A 559 -0.93 -46.03 18.48
C VAL A 559 0.30 -45.84 19.36
N ASP A 560 0.37 -46.63 20.43
CA ASP A 560 1.44 -46.62 21.42
C ASP A 560 1.92 -48.05 21.72
N GLY A 561 3.11 -48.18 22.29
CA GLY A 561 3.64 -49.48 22.76
C GLY A 561 3.63 -50.57 21.67
N GLU A 562 2.94 -51.68 21.97
CA GLU A 562 2.83 -52.84 21.06
C GLU A 562 2.05 -52.53 19.78
N ASP A 563 1.02 -51.68 19.83
CA ASP A 563 0.24 -51.32 18.65
C ASP A 563 1.07 -50.47 17.70
N ARG A 564 1.92 -49.59 18.25
CA ARG A 564 2.91 -48.83 17.47
C ARG A 564 3.95 -49.75 16.83
N LEU A 565 4.47 -50.72 17.57
CA LEU A 565 5.42 -51.71 17.04
C LEU A 565 4.79 -52.54 15.91
N ALA A 566 3.54 -52.96 16.07
CA ALA A 566 2.79 -53.71 15.07
C ALA A 566 2.56 -52.90 13.78
N GLU A 567 2.24 -51.60 13.90
CA GLU A 567 2.08 -50.72 12.75
C GLU A 567 3.42 -50.50 12.01
N LEU A 568 4.51 -50.24 12.72
CA LEU A 568 5.84 -50.12 12.10
C LEU A 568 6.26 -51.42 11.40
N ALA A 569 5.98 -52.58 12.01
CA ALA A 569 6.21 -53.88 11.39
C ALA A 569 5.37 -54.07 10.11
N ARG A 570 4.10 -53.62 10.12
CA ARG A 570 3.23 -53.63 8.95
C ARG A 570 3.76 -52.71 7.84
N MET A 571 4.23 -51.50 8.18
CA MET A 571 4.82 -50.57 7.22
C MET A 571 6.09 -51.13 6.57
N LEU A 572 6.90 -51.89 7.32
CA LEU A 572 8.13 -52.53 6.82
C LEU A 572 7.88 -53.80 5.99
N GLY A 573 7.02 -54.69 6.48
CA GLY A 573 6.87 -56.06 5.98
C GLY A 573 5.54 -56.34 5.27
N GLY A 574 4.62 -55.38 5.22
CA GLY A 574 3.26 -55.53 4.68
C GLY A 574 2.32 -56.35 5.56
N VAL A 575 2.82 -57.02 6.59
CA VAL A 575 2.05 -57.82 7.55
C VAL A 575 2.47 -57.48 8.99
N SER A 576 1.51 -57.27 9.88
CA SER A 576 1.74 -56.93 11.29
C SER A 576 2.34 -58.09 12.09
N ASP A 577 2.12 -59.33 11.67
CA ASP A 577 2.47 -60.53 12.45
C ASP A 577 3.81 -61.18 12.11
N SER A 578 4.60 -60.57 11.23
CA SER A 578 5.93 -61.07 10.92
C SER A 578 6.90 -60.84 12.09
N THR A 579 7.47 -61.92 12.61
CA THR A 579 8.45 -61.87 13.70
C THR A 579 9.71 -61.08 13.32
N SER A 580 10.17 -61.21 12.07
CA SER A 580 11.35 -60.48 11.58
C SER A 580 11.04 -58.99 11.36
N ALA A 581 9.83 -58.65 10.90
CA ALA A 581 9.43 -57.25 10.74
C ALA A 581 9.27 -56.55 12.10
N ARG A 582 8.73 -57.25 13.11
CA ARG A 582 8.68 -56.76 14.50
C ARG A 582 10.06 -56.53 15.08
N GLN A 583 11.00 -57.45 14.87
CA GLN A 583 12.38 -57.25 15.33
C GLN A 583 13.01 -56.01 14.68
N HIS A 584 12.86 -55.82 13.36
CA HIS A 584 13.41 -54.66 12.68
C HIS A 584 12.73 -53.35 13.10
N ALA A 585 11.41 -53.36 13.33
CA ALA A 585 10.68 -52.23 13.89
C ALA A 585 11.19 -51.84 15.29
N GLN A 586 11.51 -52.83 16.13
CA GLN A 586 12.08 -52.60 17.45
C GLN A 586 13.48 -51.95 17.35
N GLU A 587 14.33 -52.45 16.45
CA GLU A 587 15.65 -51.85 16.17
C GLU A 587 15.54 -50.38 15.73
N LEU A 588 14.53 -50.05 14.89
CA LEU A 588 14.27 -48.67 14.48
C LEU A 588 13.84 -47.78 15.64
N LEU A 589 12.93 -48.26 16.50
CA LEU A 589 12.49 -47.52 17.69
C LEU A 589 13.64 -47.27 18.67
N ASP A 590 14.50 -48.26 18.86
CA ASP A 590 15.66 -48.15 19.76
C ASP A 590 16.74 -47.22 19.18
N GLY A 591 16.99 -47.29 17.87
CA GLY A 591 17.88 -46.36 17.17
C GLY A 591 17.37 -44.91 17.22
N ALA A 592 16.09 -44.69 16.93
CA ALA A 592 15.47 -43.37 16.99
C ALA A 592 15.49 -42.77 18.40
N ARG A 593 15.45 -43.59 19.45
CA ARG A 593 15.64 -43.12 20.83
C ARG A 593 17.07 -42.67 21.10
N HIS A 594 18.06 -43.39 20.56
CA HIS A 594 19.47 -43.08 20.76
C HIS A 594 19.91 -41.80 20.03
N ASP A 595 19.37 -41.54 18.84
CA ASP A 595 19.78 -40.38 18.01
C ASP A 595 19.17 -39.05 18.48
N VAL A 596 18.15 -39.08 19.34
CA VAL A 596 17.43 -37.90 19.86
C VAL A 596 17.90 -37.48 21.26
N ASP A 597 18.48 -38.41 22.03
CA ASP A 597 19.10 -38.19 23.36
C ASP A 597 20.58 -37.81 23.26
#